data_AF-A0A6S7D2U5-F1
#
_entry.id   AF-A0A6S7D2U5-F1
#
_cell.length_a   1.000
_cell.length_b   1.000
_cell.length_c   1.000
_cell.angle_alpha   90.00
_cell.angle_beta   90.00
_cell.angle_gamma   90.00
#
_symmetry.space_group_name_H-M   'P 1'
#
loop_
_entity.id
_entity.type
_entity.pdbx_description
1 polymer ?
#
loop_
_entity_poly.entity_id
_entity_poly.type
_entity_poly.pdbx_seq_one_letter_code
_entity_poly.pdbx_strand_id
1 'polypeptide(L)'
;MKANPAFLGLPKGFWAHVRSISEAQQYTDRRTGGIKALNAGGIVAAFRKLRLSSDHLVFPNGSLTDFGLKLCQYFEYRADVLDNFVQYQLMDATKAEKVYSELKARLQPRLAPTMNKQSGDMKKPAYLTGIVNMIIESKVGHQGFNSNPGQLTTFTHNSMPLRTLSRRVDGALPGIVNPVAIWEIKEYYWTTTFGSRVADGVYETLLDGMELEEMREHEGRNIQHMLALDAHYTWWVKGRSYLCRIVDMLHMGYVDEALFGYEVVERLPVLVDEWIAMARAQYGYEPQIRGDESAEDDSQESLI
;
A
#
# COMPACT_ATOMS: atom_id res chain seq x y z
N MET A 1 5.14 2.11 7.40
CA MET A 1 4.33 2.67 8.50
C MET A 1 3.25 1.67 8.89
N LYS A 2 3.10 1.41 10.20
CA LYS A 2 1.98 0.62 10.76
C LYS A 2 0.82 1.52 11.16
N ALA A 3 -0.38 0.96 11.21
CA ALA A 3 -1.55 1.67 11.74
C ALA A 3 -1.35 2.01 13.23
N ASN A 4 -1.83 3.18 13.64
CA ASN A 4 -1.93 3.52 15.05
C ASN A 4 -3.07 2.69 15.69
N PRO A 5 -2.80 1.88 16.73
CA PRO A 5 -3.81 1.03 17.36
C PRO A 5 -5.03 1.79 17.90
N ALA A 6 -4.89 3.09 18.20
CA ALA A 6 -6.00 3.91 18.68
C ALA A 6 -7.12 4.13 17.64
N PHE A 7 -6.83 3.87 16.35
CA PHE A 7 -7.76 4.05 15.23
C PHE A 7 -7.90 2.82 14.34
N LEU A 8 -7.15 1.74 14.60
CA LEU A 8 -7.18 0.53 13.80
C LEU A 8 -8.53 -0.18 13.93
N GLY A 9 -9.14 -0.52 12.81
CA GLY A 9 -10.36 -1.32 12.77
C GLY A 9 -11.61 -0.62 13.31
N LEU A 10 -11.63 0.72 13.36
CA LEU A 10 -12.83 1.45 13.75
C LEU A 10 -14.01 1.11 12.81
N PRO A 11 -15.27 1.19 13.28
CA PRO A 11 -16.43 0.77 12.49
C PRO A 11 -16.54 1.49 11.14
N LYS A 12 -17.11 0.84 10.13
CA LYS A 12 -17.34 1.44 8.79
C LYS A 12 -18.08 2.79 8.87
N GLY A 13 -18.98 2.95 9.83
CA GLY A 13 -19.63 4.22 10.13
C GLY A 13 -18.64 5.35 10.44
N PHE A 14 -17.60 5.11 11.23
CA PHE A 14 -16.55 6.10 11.52
C PHE A 14 -15.84 6.54 10.22
N TRP A 15 -15.44 5.59 9.38
CA TRP A 15 -14.77 5.86 8.11
C TRP A 15 -15.65 6.60 7.09
N ALA A 16 -16.97 6.36 7.11
CA ALA A 16 -17.92 7.15 6.35
C ALA A 16 -17.90 8.63 6.78
N HIS A 17 -17.84 8.91 8.08
CA HIS A 17 -17.70 10.29 8.59
C HIS A 17 -16.38 10.91 8.15
N VAL A 18 -15.26 10.21 8.32
CA VAL A 18 -13.94 10.68 7.89
C VAL A 18 -13.96 11.10 6.42
N ARG A 19 -14.51 10.25 5.55
CA ARG A 19 -14.59 10.51 4.11
C ARG A 19 -15.50 11.69 3.77
N SER A 20 -16.74 11.71 4.30
CA SER A 20 -17.70 12.78 4.06
C SER A 20 -17.20 14.13 4.55
N ILE A 21 -16.61 14.17 5.74
CA ILE A 21 -16.05 15.40 6.32
C ILE A 21 -14.87 15.89 5.48
N SER A 22 -13.94 15.01 5.11
CA SER A 22 -12.74 15.39 4.34
C SER A 22 -13.12 15.94 2.95
N GLU A 23 -14.11 15.35 2.29
CA GLU A 23 -14.63 15.85 1.01
C GLU A 23 -15.29 17.23 1.17
N ALA A 24 -16.15 17.38 2.19
CA ALA A 24 -16.84 18.64 2.43
C ALA A 24 -15.88 19.79 2.81
N GLN A 25 -14.82 19.51 3.56
CA GLN A 25 -13.86 20.49 4.06
C GLN A 25 -12.60 20.66 3.21
N GLN A 26 -12.37 19.79 2.23
CA GLN A 26 -11.09 19.62 1.52
C GLN A 26 -9.97 19.10 2.44
N TYR A 27 -9.02 18.37 1.85
CA TYR A 27 -7.94 17.68 2.56
C TYR A 27 -6.77 18.58 2.97
N THR A 28 -6.55 19.70 2.28
CA THR A 28 -5.39 20.58 2.47
C THR A 28 -5.84 21.97 2.89
N ASP A 29 -5.12 22.59 3.81
CA ASP A 29 -5.25 24.02 4.08
C ASP A 29 -4.54 24.80 2.96
N ARG A 30 -5.30 25.60 2.20
CA ARG A 30 -4.77 26.35 1.06
C ARG A 30 -3.76 27.44 1.45
N ARG A 31 -3.76 27.89 2.71
CA ARG A 31 -2.87 28.95 3.20
C ARG A 31 -1.51 28.39 3.58
N THR A 32 -1.49 27.24 4.25
CA THR A 32 -0.24 26.62 4.75
C THR A 32 0.31 25.57 3.78
N GLY A 33 -0.55 24.97 2.95
CA GLY A 33 -0.20 23.83 2.10
C GLY A 33 -0.16 22.49 2.86
N GLY A 34 -0.41 22.50 4.18
CA GLY A 34 -0.43 21.31 5.03
C GLY A 34 -1.77 20.57 5.04
N ILE A 35 -1.79 19.38 5.61
CA ILE A 35 -3.01 18.58 5.77
C ILE A 35 -3.92 19.22 6.81
N LYS A 36 -5.22 19.25 6.50
CA LYS A 36 -6.20 19.89 7.38
C LYS A 36 -6.54 18.99 8.57
N ALA A 37 -6.12 19.40 9.76
CA ALA A 37 -6.71 18.95 11.02
C ALA A 37 -8.04 19.70 11.26
N LEU A 38 -9.07 18.98 11.74
CA LEU A 38 -10.40 19.55 11.94
C LEU A 38 -10.80 19.52 13.41
N ASN A 39 -11.24 20.67 13.91
CA ASN A 39 -11.85 20.83 15.22
C ASN A 39 -13.39 20.67 15.16
N ALA A 40 -14.05 20.84 16.32
CA ALA A 40 -15.51 20.77 16.44
C ALA A 40 -16.25 21.65 15.42
N GLY A 41 -15.82 22.90 15.25
CA GLY A 41 -16.41 23.82 14.28
C GLY A 41 -16.27 23.32 12.84
N GLY A 42 -15.12 22.75 12.50
CA GLY A 42 -14.84 22.18 11.18
C GLY A 42 -15.73 20.97 10.85
N ILE A 43 -15.88 20.02 11.77
CA ILE A 43 -16.71 18.83 11.55
C ILE A 43 -18.21 19.20 11.49
N VAL A 44 -18.69 20.14 12.32
CA VAL A 44 -20.08 20.63 12.27
C VAL A 44 -20.34 21.39 10.97
N ALA A 45 -19.41 22.24 10.54
CA ALA A 45 -19.52 22.94 9.27
C ALA A 45 -19.60 21.98 8.08
N ALA A 46 -18.90 20.84 8.14
CA ALA A 46 -18.96 19.80 7.11
C ALA A 46 -20.37 19.20 7.01
N PHE A 47 -20.94 18.80 8.15
CA PHE A 47 -22.28 18.22 8.23
C PHE A 47 -23.37 19.21 7.79
N ARG A 48 -23.26 20.48 8.20
CA ARG A 48 -24.15 21.55 7.73
C ARG A 48 -24.10 21.71 6.21
N LYS A 49 -22.90 21.70 5.62
CA LYS A 49 -22.72 21.78 4.15
C LYS A 49 -23.38 20.60 3.43
N LEU A 50 -23.34 19.41 4.03
CA LEU A 50 -23.96 18.19 3.51
C LEU A 50 -25.45 18.04 3.87
N ARG A 51 -26.03 18.97 4.64
CA ARG A 51 -27.41 18.91 5.16
C ARG A 51 -27.68 17.66 6.02
N LEU A 52 -26.70 17.29 6.84
CA LEU A 52 -26.76 16.16 7.78
C LEU A 52 -26.83 16.67 9.23
N SER A 53 -27.45 15.90 10.14
CA SER A 53 -27.44 16.19 11.59
C SER A 53 -26.04 15.97 12.18
N SER A 54 -25.61 16.89 13.04
CA SER A 54 -24.35 16.82 13.79
C SER A 54 -24.56 16.55 15.28
N ASP A 55 -25.76 16.16 15.71
CA ASP A 55 -26.13 16.05 17.13
C ASP A 55 -25.36 14.92 17.85
N HIS A 56 -24.90 13.91 17.10
CA HIS A 56 -24.03 12.85 17.59
C HIS A 56 -22.55 13.24 17.64
N LEU A 57 -22.17 14.40 17.08
CA LEU A 57 -20.79 14.92 17.07
C LEU A 57 -20.56 15.95 18.18
N VAL A 58 -21.59 16.74 18.51
CA VAL A 58 -21.52 17.82 19.48
C VAL A 58 -22.78 17.87 20.34
N PHE A 59 -22.62 18.12 21.63
CA PHE A 59 -23.72 18.39 22.55
C PHE A 59 -24.32 19.79 22.30
N PRO A 60 -25.56 20.07 22.78
CA PRO A 60 -26.19 21.40 22.63
C PRO A 60 -25.38 22.57 23.22
N ASN A 61 -24.51 22.30 24.20
CA ASN A 61 -23.61 23.29 24.79
C ASN A 61 -22.36 23.58 23.93
N GLY A 62 -22.22 22.93 22.77
CA GLY A 62 -21.10 23.09 21.83
C GLY A 62 -19.88 22.22 22.11
N SER A 63 -19.86 21.44 23.21
CA SER A 63 -18.77 20.50 23.50
C SER A 63 -18.86 19.24 22.62
N LEU A 64 -17.71 18.62 22.33
CA LEU A 64 -17.63 17.39 21.54
C LEU A 64 -18.23 16.21 22.32
N THR A 65 -18.96 15.34 21.63
CA THR A 65 -19.22 13.98 22.12
C THR A 65 -17.94 13.15 22.04
N ASP A 66 -17.91 11.96 22.67
CA ASP A 66 -16.77 11.03 22.53
C ASP A 66 -16.49 10.68 21.06
N PHE A 67 -17.55 10.53 20.26
CA PHE A 67 -17.43 10.24 18.84
C PHE A 67 -16.88 11.45 18.06
N GLY A 68 -17.36 12.66 18.35
CA GLY A 68 -16.81 13.89 17.78
C GLY A 68 -15.34 14.12 18.15
N LEU A 69 -14.99 13.87 19.42
CA LEU A 69 -13.61 13.94 19.91
C LEU A 69 -12.73 12.93 19.19
N LYS A 70 -13.18 11.69 19.02
CA LYS A 70 -12.43 10.66 18.29
C LYS A 70 -12.16 11.05 16.84
N LEU A 71 -13.13 11.68 16.16
CA LEU A 71 -12.94 12.21 14.80
C LEU A 71 -11.88 13.32 14.77
N CYS A 72 -11.95 14.29 15.68
CA CYS A 72 -10.94 15.36 15.77
C CYS A 72 -9.54 14.79 16.02
N GLN A 73 -9.41 13.85 16.97
CA GLN A 73 -8.15 13.15 17.26
C GLN A 73 -7.59 12.44 16.02
N TYR A 74 -8.45 11.78 15.24
CA TYR A 74 -8.02 11.10 14.03
C TYR A 74 -7.56 12.08 12.95
N PHE A 75 -8.29 13.19 12.73
CA PHE A 75 -7.87 14.20 11.77
C PHE A 75 -6.55 14.88 12.15
N GLU A 76 -6.34 15.13 13.44
CA GLU A 76 -5.08 15.64 13.96
C GLU A 76 -3.94 14.65 13.74
N TYR A 77 -4.12 13.39 14.14
CA TYR A 77 -3.14 12.33 13.90
C TYR A 77 -2.80 12.16 12.41
N ARG A 78 -3.82 12.12 11.54
CA ARG A 78 -3.62 11.96 10.10
C ARG A 78 -2.89 13.16 9.50
N ALA A 79 -3.17 14.37 9.97
CA ALA A 79 -2.46 15.56 9.53
C ALA A 79 -1.00 15.52 9.98
N ASP A 80 -0.76 15.25 11.26
CA ASP A 80 0.58 15.17 11.86
C ASP A 80 1.46 14.14 11.15
N VAL A 81 0.98 12.90 10.97
CA VAL A 81 1.80 11.85 10.32
C VAL A 81 2.13 12.19 8.88
N LEU A 82 1.23 12.86 8.15
CA LEU A 82 1.45 13.23 6.76
C LEU A 82 2.40 14.44 6.63
N ASP A 83 2.17 15.47 7.43
CA ASP A 83 2.96 16.70 7.43
C ASP A 83 4.33 16.52 8.10
N ASN A 84 4.46 15.69 9.13
CA ASN A 84 5.71 15.63 9.91
C ASN A 84 6.53 14.36 9.69
N PHE A 85 5.98 13.35 9.00
CA PHE A 85 6.71 12.12 8.68
C PHE A 85 6.67 11.79 7.19
N VAL A 86 5.50 11.49 6.63
CA VAL A 86 5.38 10.93 5.27
C VAL A 86 5.99 11.84 4.21
N GLN A 87 5.74 13.16 4.26
CA GLN A 87 6.26 14.06 3.22
C GLN A 87 7.79 14.03 3.11
N TYR A 88 8.51 13.81 4.22
CA TYR A 88 9.96 13.79 4.25
C TYR A 88 10.57 12.47 3.83
N GLN A 89 9.77 11.41 3.82
CA GLN A 89 10.21 10.08 3.38
C GLN A 89 10.12 9.90 1.87
N LEU A 90 9.16 10.57 1.22
CA LEU A 90 8.99 10.53 -0.23
C LEU A 90 10.24 11.10 -0.93
N MET A 91 10.76 10.37 -1.90
CA MET A 91 11.92 10.73 -2.69
C MET A 91 11.51 11.39 -4.00
N ASP A 92 12.40 12.24 -4.53
CA ASP A 92 12.37 12.56 -5.95
C ASP A 92 13.14 11.50 -6.75
N ALA A 93 13.12 11.62 -8.08
CA ALA A 93 13.74 10.64 -8.95
C ALA A 93 15.26 10.56 -8.77
N THR A 94 15.92 11.69 -8.47
CA THR A 94 17.37 11.75 -8.28
C THR A 94 17.79 11.00 -7.00
N LYS A 95 17.08 11.23 -5.90
CA LYS A 95 17.31 10.51 -4.64
C LYS A 95 16.99 9.02 -4.81
N ALA A 96 15.89 8.67 -5.47
CA ALA A 96 15.53 7.28 -5.72
C ALA A 96 16.56 6.53 -6.57
N GLU A 97 17.09 7.17 -7.62
CA GLU A 97 18.15 6.60 -8.47
C GLU A 97 19.43 6.34 -7.68
N LYS A 98 19.82 7.29 -6.82
CA LYS A 98 20.98 7.14 -5.94
C LYS A 98 20.81 5.95 -5.00
N VAL A 99 19.68 5.88 -4.29
CA VAL A 99 19.38 4.78 -3.36
C VAL A 99 19.34 3.43 -4.08
N TYR A 100 18.67 3.37 -5.24
CA TYR A 100 18.65 2.18 -6.07
C TYR A 100 20.07 1.72 -6.45
N SER A 101 20.92 2.65 -6.90
CA SER A 101 22.29 2.34 -7.32
C SER A 101 23.17 1.85 -6.17
N GLU A 102 23.07 2.49 -5.00
CA GLU A 102 23.77 2.08 -3.79
C GLU A 102 23.33 0.69 -3.32
N LEU A 103 22.02 0.41 -3.30
CA LEU A 103 21.49 -0.90 -2.95
C LEU A 103 21.91 -1.98 -3.96
N LYS A 104 21.88 -1.69 -5.26
CA LYS A 104 22.32 -2.62 -6.29
C LYS A 104 23.80 -2.96 -6.13
N ALA A 105 24.65 -1.97 -5.88
CA ALA A 105 26.07 -2.17 -5.64
C ALA A 105 26.34 -2.97 -4.35
N ARG A 106 25.54 -2.77 -3.30
CA ARG A 106 25.71 -3.45 -2.02
C ARG A 106 25.15 -4.87 -2.00
N LEU A 107 23.97 -5.08 -2.59
CA LEU A 107 23.22 -6.33 -2.49
C LEU A 107 23.48 -7.29 -3.65
N GLN A 108 24.00 -6.80 -4.78
CA GLN A 108 24.34 -7.60 -5.97
C GLN A 108 23.21 -8.58 -6.35
N PRO A 109 21.99 -8.08 -6.60
CA PRO A 109 20.83 -8.93 -6.87
C PRO A 109 21.05 -9.79 -8.11
N ARG A 110 20.52 -11.01 -8.09
CA ARG A 110 20.44 -11.87 -9.29
C ARG A 110 19.24 -11.52 -10.15
N LEU A 111 18.20 -10.92 -9.57
CA LEU A 111 17.04 -10.47 -10.34
C LEU A 111 17.45 -9.44 -11.40
N ALA A 112 16.91 -9.61 -12.60
CA ALA A 112 17.06 -8.63 -13.66
C ALA A 112 16.41 -7.30 -13.26
N PRO A 113 17.00 -6.15 -13.62
CA PRO A 113 16.39 -4.86 -13.36
C PRO A 113 14.99 -4.76 -13.97
N THR A 114 13.99 -4.45 -13.15
CA THR A 114 12.67 -4.08 -13.63
C THR A 114 12.74 -2.70 -14.28
N MET A 115 12.29 -2.59 -15.51
CA MET A 115 12.25 -1.32 -16.24
C MET A 115 10.88 -0.66 -16.08
N ASN A 116 10.85 0.67 -16.09
CA ASN A 116 9.61 1.42 -16.14
C ASN A 116 8.88 1.17 -17.48
N LYS A 117 7.59 1.51 -17.54
CA LYS A 117 6.75 1.34 -18.74
C LYS A 117 6.97 2.42 -19.82
N GLN A 118 8.05 3.22 -19.71
CA GLN A 118 8.37 4.28 -20.66
C GLN A 118 9.30 3.76 -21.78
N SER A 119 9.37 4.51 -22.88
CA SER A 119 10.20 4.18 -24.05
C SER A 119 11.28 5.23 -24.29
N GLY A 120 12.24 4.91 -25.17
CA GLY A 120 13.34 5.79 -25.55
C GLY A 120 14.20 6.22 -24.36
N ASP A 121 14.61 7.49 -24.32
CA ASP A 121 15.47 8.05 -23.27
C ASP A 121 14.82 8.07 -21.88
N MET A 122 13.49 7.96 -21.83
CA MET A 122 12.71 7.86 -20.58
C MET A 122 12.65 6.43 -20.05
N LYS A 123 13.12 5.43 -20.82
CA LYS A 123 13.24 4.05 -20.36
C LYS A 123 14.34 3.99 -19.29
N LYS A 124 13.91 3.87 -18.04
CA LYS A 124 14.78 3.84 -16.86
C LYS A 124 14.40 2.63 -15.99
N PRO A 125 15.30 2.16 -15.11
CA PRO A 125 14.88 1.23 -14.06
C PRO A 125 13.70 1.80 -13.28
N ALA A 126 12.74 0.95 -12.91
CA ALA A 126 11.70 1.29 -11.95
C ALA A 126 12.35 1.26 -10.56
N TYR A 127 12.80 2.42 -10.07
CA TYR A 127 13.70 2.51 -8.92
C TYR A 127 13.10 1.91 -7.64
N LEU A 128 11.89 2.31 -7.25
CA LEU A 128 11.19 1.78 -6.08
C LEU A 128 10.93 0.29 -6.21
N THR A 129 10.45 -0.17 -7.37
CA THR A 129 10.25 -1.61 -7.63
C THR A 129 11.54 -2.39 -7.47
N GLY A 130 12.64 -1.88 -8.05
CA GLY A 130 13.96 -2.46 -7.91
C GLY A 130 14.44 -2.48 -6.45
N ILE A 131 14.26 -1.38 -5.71
CA ILE A 131 14.62 -1.28 -4.28
C ILE A 131 13.88 -2.37 -3.47
N VAL A 132 12.56 -2.49 -3.64
CA VAL A 132 11.74 -3.50 -2.97
C VAL A 132 12.24 -4.91 -3.30
N ASN A 133 12.38 -5.22 -4.59
CA ASN A 133 12.79 -6.56 -5.05
C ASN A 133 14.19 -6.94 -4.56
N MET A 134 15.16 -6.01 -4.58
CA MET A 134 16.51 -6.26 -4.07
C MET A 134 16.53 -6.55 -2.57
N ILE A 135 15.75 -5.81 -1.78
CA ILE A 135 15.66 -6.03 -0.33
C ILE A 135 15.04 -7.39 -0.04
N ILE A 136 13.93 -7.74 -0.69
CA ILE A 136 13.28 -9.03 -0.50
C ILE A 136 14.23 -10.16 -0.93
N GLU A 137 14.84 -10.08 -2.11
CA GLU A 137 15.80 -11.05 -2.61
C GLU A 137 16.97 -11.26 -1.64
N SER A 138 17.49 -10.19 -1.02
CA SER A 138 18.60 -10.30 -0.08
C SER A 138 18.26 -11.11 1.19
N LYS A 139 16.97 -11.30 1.47
CA LYS A 139 16.46 -12.01 2.66
C LYS A 139 16.02 -13.43 2.36
N VAL A 140 15.35 -13.65 1.23
CA VAL A 140 14.76 -14.96 0.88
C VAL A 140 15.41 -15.64 -0.31
N GLY A 141 16.36 -14.98 -0.97
CA GLY A 141 16.97 -15.43 -2.22
C GLY A 141 16.05 -15.25 -3.43
N HIS A 142 16.62 -15.34 -4.63
CA HIS A 142 15.91 -15.14 -5.91
C HIS A 142 14.77 -16.13 -6.18
N GLN A 143 14.72 -17.24 -5.44
CA GLN A 143 13.75 -18.32 -5.52
C GLN A 143 12.94 -18.44 -4.22
N GLY A 144 12.94 -17.41 -3.36
CA GLY A 144 12.14 -17.40 -2.13
C GLY A 144 10.83 -16.61 -2.22
N PHE A 145 10.61 -15.91 -3.34
CA PHE A 145 9.41 -15.13 -3.60
C PHE A 145 9.14 -14.99 -5.10
N ASN A 146 7.95 -14.47 -5.44
CA ASN A 146 7.62 -14.08 -6.81
C ASN A 146 7.60 -12.56 -6.94
N SER A 147 8.57 -12.01 -7.67
CA SER A 147 8.80 -10.56 -7.83
C SER A 147 7.99 -9.90 -8.95
N ASN A 148 7.26 -10.68 -9.75
CA ASN A 148 6.36 -10.22 -10.80
C ASN A 148 5.44 -11.38 -11.22
N PRO A 149 4.34 -11.63 -10.49
CA PRO A 149 3.63 -12.88 -10.66
C PRO A 149 2.89 -13.07 -11.98
N GLY A 150 2.47 -11.98 -12.63
CA GLY A 150 1.72 -12.06 -13.90
C GLY A 150 0.38 -12.82 -13.83
N GLN A 151 -0.05 -13.24 -12.64
CA GLN A 151 -1.20 -14.12 -12.37
C GLN A 151 -1.99 -13.60 -11.16
N LEU A 152 -3.23 -14.07 -11.01
CA LEU A 152 -4.08 -13.71 -9.87
C LEU A 152 -3.68 -14.49 -8.62
N THR A 153 -3.69 -13.81 -7.48
CA THR A 153 -3.47 -14.45 -6.18
C THR A 153 -4.63 -15.38 -5.83
N THR A 154 -4.33 -16.64 -5.53
CA THR A 154 -5.34 -17.68 -5.28
C THR A 154 -5.11 -18.33 -3.92
N PHE A 155 -6.18 -18.43 -3.13
CA PHE A 155 -6.22 -19.15 -1.87
C PHE A 155 -6.96 -20.45 -2.07
N THR A 156 -6.48 -21.55 -1.48
CA THR A 156 -7.06 -22.89 -1.69
C THR A 156 -7.43 -23.58 -0.39
N HIS A 157 -8.50 -24.37 -0.43
CA HIS A 157 -8.90 -25.29 0.62
C HIS A 157 -8.97 -26.70 0.03
N ASN A 158 -8.26 -27.66 0.61
CA ASN A 158 -8.12 -29.03 0.07
C ASN A 158 -7.73 -29.04 -1.42
N SER A 159 -6.77 -28.18 -1.81
CA SER A 159 -6.30 -28.01 -3.18
C SER A 159 -7.34 -27.49 -4.19
N MET A 160 -8.53 -27.08 -3.74
CA MET A 160 -9.52 -26.39 -4.57
C MET A 160 -9.49 -24.88 -4.33
N PRO A 161 -9.74 -24.04 -5.35
CA PRO A 161 -9.86 -22.60 -5.15
C PRO A 161 -10.94 -22.28 -4.10
N LEU A 162 -10.53 -21.56 -3.05
CA LEU A 162 -11.42 -20.99 -2.04
C LEU A 162 -11.75 -19.55 -2.41
N ARG A 163 -10.72 -18.78 -2.79
CA ARG A 163 -10.84 -17.39 -3.21
C ARG A 163 -9.75 -17.07 -4.22
N THR A 164 -10.03 -16.20 -5.17
CA THR A 164 -9.04 -15.63 -6.08
C THR A 164 -9.27 -14.13 -6.12
N LEU A 165 -8.21 -13.34 -5.87
CA LEU A 165 -8.30 -11.89 -5.95
C LEU A 165 -8.59 -11.46 -7.39
N SER A 166 -9.31 -10.36 -7.54
CA SER A 166 -9.74 -9.84 -8.84
C SER A 166 -8.60 -9.20 -9.65
N ARG A 167 -7.48 -8.87 -8.99
CA ARG A 167 -6.31 -8.25 -9.60
C ARG A 167 -5.00 -8.99 -9.34
N ARG A 168 -4.02 -8.63 -10.17
CA ARG A 168 -2.63 -9.06 -10.05
C ARG A 168 -1.90 -8.07 -9.15
N VAL A 169 -1.09 -8.60 -8.25
CA VAL A 169 -0.21 -7.83 -7.37
C VAL A 169 1.19 -7.71 -7.98
N ASP A 170 2.01 -6.80 -7.44
CA ASP A 170 3.38 -6.60 -7.92
C ASP A 170 4.35 -7.67 -7.39
N GLY A 171 4.03 -8.30 -6.26
CA GLY A 171 4.74 -9.48 -5.80
C GLY A 171 4.07 -10.21 -4.64
N ALA A 172 4.56 -11.41 -4.39
CA ALA A 172 4.02 -12.31 -3.38
C ALA A 172 5.10 -13.18 -2.75
N LEU A 173 4.95 -13.48 -1.46
CA LEU A 173 5.81 -14.39 -0.71
C LEU A 173 4.95 -15.48 -0.07
N PRO A 174 5.27 -16.76 -0.27
CA PRO A 174 6.35 -17.26 -1.15
C PRO A 174 6.01 -17.26 -2.64
N GLY A 175 4.73 -17.13 -2.98
CA GLY A 175 4.22 -17.15 -4.34
C GLY A 175 2.73 -16.80 -4.35
N ILE A 176 2.08 -16.94 -5.49
CA ILE A 176 0.68 -16.49 -5.67
C ILE A 176 -0.39 -17.47 -5.22
N VAL A 177 -0.05 -18.74 -5.00
CA VAL A 177 -0.97 -19.72 -4.42
C VAL A 177 -0.70 -19.82 -2.93
N ASN A 178 -1.68 -19.44 -2.12
CA ASN A 178 -1.56 -19.32 -0.66
C ASN A 178 -0.33 -18.47 -0.23
N PRO A 179 -0.20 -17.20 -0.63
CA PRO A 179 0.84 -16.34 -0.05
C PRO A 179 0.67 -16.22 1.47
N VAL A 180 1.75 -15.88 2.18
CA VAL A 180 1.67 -15.27 3.52
C VAL A 180 1.73 -13.75 3.45
N ALA A 181 2.27 -13.21 2.36
CA ALA A 181 2.34 -11.79 2.10
C ALA A 181 2.18 -11.49 0.61
N ILE A 182 1.51 -10.37 0.29
CA ILE A 182 1.46 -9.76 -1.03
C ILE A 182 1.78 -8.28 -0.93
N TRP A 183 2.27 -7.71 -2.02
CA TRP A 183 2.53 -6.27 -2.06
C TRP A 183 2.23 -5.63 -3.40
N GLU A 184 1.95 -4.34 -3.30
CA GLU A 184 1.77 -3.44 -4.43
C GLU A 184 2.79 -2.31 -4.37
N ILE A 185 3.20 -1.82 -5.54
CA ILE A 185 4.23 -0.79 -5.69
C ILE A 185 3.69 0.32 -6.59
N LYS A 186 3.54 1.53 -6.05
CA LYS A 186 3.02 2.69 -6.76
C LYS A 186 4.12 3.75 -6.94
N GLU A 187 4.80 3.68 -8.08
CA GLU A 187 5.92 4.55 -8.46
C GLU A 187 5.54 5.53 -9.59
N TYR A 188 5.78 6.84 -9.38
CA TYR A 188 5.40 7.87 -10.36
C TYR A 188 6.40 9.04 -10.49
N TYR A 189 7.71 8.76 -10.59
CA TYR A 189 8.75 9.81 -10.64
C TYR A 189 8.69 10.73 -11.87
N TRP A 190 8.18 10.22 -13.00
CA TRP A 190 8.21 10.91 -14.29
C TRP A 190 6.86 11.50 -14.70
N THR A 191 5.90 11.47 -13.77
CA THR A 191 4.56 11.96 -14.02
C THR A 191 4.48 13.45 -13.71
N THR A 192 3.97 14.24 -14.67
CA THR A 192 3.83 15.70 -14.51
C THR A 192 2.45 16.12 -13.97
N THR A 193 1.45 15.22 -14.02
CA THR A 193 0.06 15.47 -13.62
C THR A 193 -0.47 14.38 -12.69
N PHE A 194 -1.31 14.75 -11.72
CA PHE A 194 -2.03 13.74 -10.93
C PHE A 194 -3.25 13.24 -11.71
N GLY A 195 -2.99 12.33 -12.66
CA GLY A 195 -4.00 11.77 -13.55
C GLY A 195 -4.71 10.54 -12.98
N SER A 196 -5.69 10.03 -13.73
CA SER A 196 -6.47 8.83 -13.37
C SER A 196 -5.60 7.65 -12.97
N ARG A 197 -4.50 7.40 -13.69
CA ARG A 197 -3.59 6.29 -13.40
C ARG A 197 -3.02 6.28 -11.97
N VAL A 198 -2.77 7.45 -11.38
CA VAL A 198 -2.26 7.53 -9.99
C VAL A 198 -3.40 7.25 -9.00
N ALA A 199 -4.59 7.76 -9.30
CA ALA A 199 -5.79 7.48 -8.52
C ALA A 199 -6.20 6.01 -8.59
N ASP A 200 -6.09 5.38 -9.77
CA ASP A 200 -6.36 3.96 -10.00
C ASP A 200 -5.52 3.11 -9.04
N GLY A 201 -4.24 3.42 -8.85
CA GLY A 201 -3.39 2.73 -7.88
C GLY A 201 -3.98 2.71 -6.46
N VAL A 202 -4.65 3.79 -6.02
CA VAL A 202 -5.29 3.84 -4.70
C VAL A 202 -6.59 3.04 -4.66
N TYR A 203 -7.35 3.03 -5.76
CA TYR A 203 -8.58 2.25 -5.86
C TYR A 203 -8.31 0.74 -5.99
N GLU A 204 -7.25 0.36 -6.67
CA GLU A 204 -6.76 -1.02 -6.75
C GLU A 204 -6.41 -1.54 -5.35
N THR A 205 -5.58 -0.82 -4.60
CA THR A 205 -5.24 -1.20 -3.22
C THR A 205 -6.47 -1.31 -2.32
N LEU A 206 -7.45 -0.40 -2.48
CA LEU A 206 -8.70 -0.46 -1.74
C LEU A 206 -9.48 -1.74 -2.05
N LEU A 207 -9.58 -2.10 -3.33
CA LEU A 207 -10.28 -3.29 -3.77
C LEU A 207 -9.63 -4.56 -3.21
N ASP A 208 -8.31 -4.69 -3.39
CA ASP A 208 -7.55 -5.84 -2.87
C ASP A 208 -7.71 -5.95 -1.35
N GLY A 209 -7.62 -4.83 -0.63
CA GLY A 209 -7.83 -4.81 0.82
C GLY A 209 -9.24 -5.18 1.26
N MET A 210 -10.28 -4.84 0.48
CA MET A 210 -11.66 -5.27 0.74
C MET A 210 -11.87 -6.76 0.48
N GLU A 211 -11.28 -7.31 -0.58
CA GLU A 211 -11.34 -8.76 -0.86
C GLU A 211 -10.61 -9.57 0.23
N LEU A 212 -9.48 -9.06 0.73
CA LEU A 212 -8.75 -9.67 1.85
C LEU A 212 -9.51 -9.54 3.18
N GLU A 213 -10.21 -8.42 3.42
CA GLU A 213 -11.11 -8.29 4.57
C GLU A 213 -12.22 -9.33 4.53
N GLU A 214 -12.89 -9.48 3.39
CA GLU A 214 -13.96 -10.47 3.22
C GLU A 214 -13.44 -11.90 3.48
N MET A 215 -12.26 -12.24 2.95
CA MET A 215 -11.63 -13.53 3.20
C MET A 215 -11.32 -13.74 4.70
N ARG A 216 -10.82 -12.70 5.38
CA ARG A 216 -10.53 -12.77 6.81
C ARG A 216 -11.79 -12.95 7.64
N GLU A 217 -12.85 -12.21 7.33
CA GLU A 217 -14.10 -12.23 8.08
C GLU A 217 -14.92 -13.50 7.85
N HIS A 218 -14.91 -14.06 6.64
CA HIS A 218 -15.77 -15.20 6.27
C HIS A 218 -15.04 -16.55 6.25
N GLU A 219 -13.74 -16.56 5.93
CA GLU A 219 -12.95 -17.80 5.81
C GLU A 219 -11.90 -17.96 6.91
N GLY A 220 -11.75 -16.96 7.80
CA GLY A 220 -10.77 -16.98 8.89
C GLY A 220 -9.31 -17.01 8.40
N ARG A 221 -9.06 -16.65 7.14
CA ARG A 221 -7.72 -16.62 6.55
C ARG A 221 -7.23 -15.20 6.43
N ASN A 222 -6.02 -14.95 6.93
CA ASN A 222 -5.38 -13.65 6.83
C ASN A 222 -3.97 -13.78 6.27
N ILE A 223 -3.56 -12.79 5.50
CA ILE A 223 -2.19 -12.63 4.99
C ILE A 223 -1.75 -11.19 5.23
N GLN A 224 -0.47 -10.90 5.03
CA GLN A 224 0.05 -9.55 5.05
C GLN A 224 -0.16 -8.87 3.69
N HIS A 225 -0.72 -7.65 3.71
CA HIS A 225 -0.86 -6.79 2.55
C HIS A 225 -0.04 -5.52 2.74
N MET A 226 1.01 -5.35 1.92
CA MET A 226 1.90 -4.18 1.97
C MET A 226 1.75 -3.29 0.74
N LEU A 227 1.66 -1.98 0.96
CA LEU A 227 1.70 -0.97 -0.11
C LEU A 227 3.02 -0.20 -0.02
N ALA A 228 3.84 -0.21 -1.05
CA ALA A 228 4.97 0.70 -1.20
C ALA A 228 4.63 1.81 -2.20
N LEU A 229 4.91 3.07 -1.87
CA LEU A 229 4.71 4.17 -2.81
C LEU A 229 5.79 5.23 -2.72
N ASP A 230 6.09 5.86 -3.85
CA ASP A 230 7.06 6.95 -3.91
C ASP A 230 6.84 7.87 -5.12
N ALA A 231 7.61 8.96 -5.15
CA ALA A 231 7.53 10.17 -5.96
C ALA A 231 6.91 11.35 -5.20
N HIS A 232 7.75 12.10 -4.48
CA HIS A 232 7.37 13.27 -3.70
C HIS A 232 6.53 14.27 -4.49
N TYR A 233 6.92 14.61 -5.73
CA TYR A 233 6.14 15.53 -6.54
C TYR A 233 4.71 15.02 -6.81
N THR A 234 4.59 13.75 -7.17
CA THR A 234 3.28 13.15 -7.48
C THR A 234 2.43 13.06 -6.22
N TRP A 235 2.93 12.44 -5.16
CA TRP A 235 2.12 12.14 -3.97
C TRP A 235 1.98 13.33 -3.03
N TRP A 236 3.04 14.08 -2.76
CA TRP A 236 2.98 15.22 -1.84
C TRP A 236 2.52 16.49 -2.53
N VAL A 237 3.18 16.90 -3.62
CA VAL A 237 2.87 18.21 -4.23
C VAL A 237 1.48 18.19 -4.88
N LYS A 238 1.09 17.08 -5.52
CA LYS A 238 -0.19 16.97 -6.23
C LYS A 238 -1.23 16.07 -5.57
N GLY A 239 -0.81 15.10 -4.76
CA GLY A 239 -1.63 13.95 -4.35
C GLY A 239 -2.05 13.89 -2.88
N ARG A 240 -1.96 14.98 -2.10
CA ARG A 240 -2.20 14.96 -0.64
C ARG A 240 -3.52 14.31 -0.22
N SER A 241 -4.59 14.53 -0.97
CA SER A 241 -5.89 13.90 -0.70
C SER A 241 -5.84 12.38 -0.81
N TYR A 242 -5.05 11.85 -1.74
CA TYR A 242 -4.86 10.41 -1.91
C TYR A 242 -3.94 9.81 -0.85
N LEU A 243 -2.92 10.56 -0.40
CA LEU A 243 -2.15 10.17 0.79
C LEU A 243 -3.05 10.04 2.03
N CYS A 244 -3.98 10.98 2.24
CA CYS A 244 -4.98 10.86 3.32
C CYS A 244 -5.79 9.57 3.20
N ARG A 245 -6.21 9.20 1.98
CA ARG A 245 -6.98 7.98 1.74
C ARG A 245 -6.15 6.71 1.97
N ILE A 246 -4.86 6.72 1.66
CA ILE A 246 -3.95 5.61 1.99
C ILE A 246 -3.82 5.46 3.51
N VAL A 247 -3.64 6.56 4.24
CA VAL A 247 -3.62 6.53 5.71
C VAL A 247 -4.96 6.02 6.26
N ASP A 248 -6.09 6.44 5.67
CA ASP A 248 -7.40 5.90 6.05
C ASP A 248 -7.46 4.38 5.81
N MET A 249 -7.06 3.88 4.64
CA MET A 249 -7.05 2.43 4.34
C MET A 249 -6.17 1.61 5.29
N LEU A 250 -5.02 2.16 5.68
CA LEU A 250 -4.14 1.54 6.68
C LEU A 250 -4.87 1.36 8.02
N HIS A 251 -5.58 2.38 8.50
CA HIS A 251 -6.31 2.28 9.77
C HIS A 251 -7.65 1.53 9.64
N MET A 252 -8.22 1.45 8.43
CA MET A 252 -9.36 0.58 8.14
C MET A 252 -9.00 -0.91 8.22
N GLY A 253 -7.72 -1.27 8.15
CA GLY A 253 -7.28 -2.68 8.09
C GLY A 253 -7.35 -3.28 6.68
N TYR A 254 -7.33 -2.44 5.65
CA TYR A 254 -7.26 -2.86 4.25
C TYR A 254 -5.83 -3.05 3.74
N VAL A 255 -4.88 -2.38 4.39
CA VAL A 255 -3.45 -2.55 4.20
C VAL A 255 -2.86 -2.73 5.58
N ASP A 256 -1.97 -3.70 5.76
CA ASP A 256 -1.30 -3.94 7.05
C ASP A 256 -0.14 -2.96 7.26
N GLU A 257 0.61 -2.66 6.19
CA GLU A 257 1.67 -1.65 6.18
C GLU A 257 1.73 -0.83 4.89
N ALA A 258 1.83 0.48 5.02
CA ALA A 258 2.11 1.39 3.91
C ALA A 258 3.52 1.97 4.09
N LEU A 259 4.44 1.72 3.15
CA LEU A 259 5.81 2.20 3.17
C LEU A 259 5.98 3.36 2.19
N PHE A 260 6.48 4.50 2.70
CA PHE A 260 6.61 5.73 1.90
C PHE A 260 8.08 6.01 1.56
N GLY A 261 8.41 5.97 0.27
CA GLY A 261 9.74 6.29 -0.25
C GLY A 261 10.89 5.63 0.50
N TYR A 262 11.76 6.45 1.12
CA TYR A 262 12.97 5.94 1.78
C TYR A 262 12.68 5.00 2.95
N GLU A 263 11.48 5.08 3.56
CA GLU A 263 11.05 4.16 4.61
C GLU A 263 11.11 2.69 4.15
N VAL A 264 10.97 2.43 2.85
CA VAL A 264 11.14 1.07 2.29
C VAL A 264 12.51 0.49 2.66
N VAL A 265 13.57 1.29 2.63
CA VAL A 265 14.94 0.83 2.94
C VAL A 265 15.07 0.45 4.41
N GLU A 266 14.34 1.13 5.29
CA GLU A 266 14.43 1.00 6.74
C GLU A 266 13.51 -0.11 7.27
N ARG A 267 12.25 -0.12 6.82
CA ARG A 267 11.21 -1.01 7.38
C ARG A 267 11.10 -2.35 6.67
N LEU A 268 11.27 -2.39 5.34
CA LEU A 268 11.04 -3.61 4.57
C LEU A 268 11.93 -4.80 5.00
N PRO A 269 13.24 -4.63 5.33
CA PRO A 269 14.06 -5.77 5.74
C PRO A 269 13.51 -6.51 6.97
N VAL A 270 12.97 -5.77 7.94
CA VAL A 270 12.37 -6.33 9.17
C VAL A 270 11.02 -6.97 8.85
N LEU A 271 10.22 -6.31 8.00
CA LEU A 271 8.93 -6.84 7.57
C LEU A 271 9.07 -8.18 6.81
N VAL A 272 10.11 -8.33 5.99
CA VAL A 272 10.39 -9.60 5.31
C VAL A 272 10.78 -10.69 6.32
N ASP A 273 11.51 -10.37 7.39
CA ASP A 273 11.81 -11.34 8.45
C ASP A 273 10.51 -11.81 9.14
N GLU A 274 9.55 -10.91 9.37
CA GLU A 274 8.20 -11.23 9.88
C GLU A 274 7.46 -12.19 8.91
N TRP A 275 7.51 -11.94 7.60
CA TRP A 275 6.90 -12.81 6.59
C TRP A 275 7.54 -14.20 6.51
N ILE A 276 8.87 -14.27 6.62
CA ILE A 276 9.59 -15.56 6.66
C ILE A 276 9.13 -16.38 7.87
N ALA A 277 8.97 -15.74 9.04
CA ALA A 277 8.47 -16.42 10.23
C ALA A 277 7.03 -16.95 10.02
N MET A 278 6.15 -16.17 9.40
CA MET A 278 4.80 -16.61 9.03
C MET A 278 4.82 -17.79 8.05
N ALA A 279 5.63 -17.71 6.99
CA ALA A 279 5.76 -18.79 6.01
C ALA A 279 6.27 -20.09 6.65
N ARG A 280 7.26 -20.01 7.56
CA ARG A 280 7.76 -21.18 8.29
C ARG A 280 6.68 -21.79 9.19
N ALA A 281 5.92 -20.97 9.90
CA ALA A 281 4.82 -21.44 10.74
C ALA A 281 3.71 -22.12 9.92
N GLN A 282 3.45 -21.65 8.70
CA GLN A 282 2.40 -22.17 7.82
C GLN A 282 2.84 -23.41 7.02
N TYR A 283 4.10 -23.49 6.58
CA TYR A 283 4.57 -24.50 5.61
C TYR A 283 5.59 -25.51 6.15
N GLY A 284 6.15 -25.33 7.35
CA GLY A 284 6.95 -26.36 8.02
C GLY A 284 8.43 -26.51 7.59
N TYR A 285 8.85 -26.07 6.40
CA TYR A 285 10.24 -25.73 6.00
C TYR A 285 10.19 -25.10 4.58
N GLU A 286 11.33 -24.55 4.11
CA GLU A 286 11.45 -23.56 3.02
C GLU A 286 10.39 -23.56 1.89
N PRO A 287 9.89 -22.38 1.51
CA PRO A 287 8.75 -22.31 0.61
C PRO A 287 9.05 -22.94 -0.75
N GLN A 288 8.29 -23.98 -1.12
CA GLN A 288 8.30 -24.46 -2.48
C GLN A 288 7.63 -23.41 -3.36
N ILE A 289 8.44 -22.66 -4.12
CA ILE A 289 7.96 -21.94 -5.30
C ILE A 289 7.54 -23.00 -6.32
N ARG A 290 6.25 -23.31 -6.36
CA ARG A 290 5.68 -23.95 -7.55
C ARG A 290 5.40 -22.86 -8.58
N GLY A 291 6.35 -22.74 -9.49
CA GLY A 291 6.27 -22.04 -10.75
C GLY A 291 7.49 -22.42 -11.58
N ASP A 292 7.82 -23.71 -11.61
CA ASP A 292 8.93 -24.19 -12.41
C ASP A 292 8.54 -24.16 -13.89
N GLU A 293 9.44 -23.56 -14.66
CA GLU A 293 9.43 -23.52 -16.11
C GLU A 293 9.62 -24.95 -16.62
N SER A 294 8.53 -25.61 -16.94
CA SER A 294 8.55 -26.77 -17.84
C SER A 294 7.33 -26.74 -18.75
N ALA A 295 7.25 -25.69 -19.56
CA ALA A 295 6.77 -25.89 -20.92
C ALA A 295 7.97 -26.46 -21.67
N GLU A 296 8.04 -27.80 -21.73
CA GLU A 296 8.96 -28.50 -22.61
C GLU A 296 8.79 -27.91 -24.03
N ASP A 297 9.91 -27.42 -24.56
CA ASP A 297 10.10 -27.04 -25.95
C ASP A 297 10.04 -28.32 -26.80
N ASP A 298 8.82 -28.78 -27.04
CA ASP A 298 8.52 -29.88 -27.94
C ASP A 298 8.41 -29.33 -29.37
N SER A 299 9.52 -28.79 -29.89
CA SER A 299 9.64 -28.48 -31.32
C SER A 299 11.08 -28.46 -31.85
N GLN A 300 11.83 -29.53 -31.59
CA GLN A 300 12.87 -29.99 -32.52
C GLN A 300 12.76 -31.48 -32.79
N GLU A 301 11.94 -31.84 -33.78
CA GLU A 301 12.21 -32.98 -34.66
C GLU A 301 11.30 -32.95 -35.89
N SER A 302 11.80 -32.38 -37.00
CA SER A 302 11.66 -32.99 -38.33
C SER A 302 12.55 -32.24 -39.33
N LEU A 303 13.79 -32.72 -39.44
CA LEU A 303 14.50 -32.75 -40.73
C LEU A 303 13.82 -33.82 -41.58
N ILE A 304 13.22 -33.41 -42.71
CA ILE A 304 13.39 -33.90 -44.09
C ILE A 304 12.58 -32.94 -44.98
#